data_AF-A0A8T4ZXN7-F1
#
_entry.id   AF-A0A8T4ZXN7-F1
#
_cell.length_a   1.000
_cell.length_b   1.000
_cell.length_c   1.000
_cell.angle_alpha   90.00
_cell.angle_beta   90.00
_cell.angle_gamma   90.00
#
_symmetry.space_group_name_H-M   'P 1'
#
loop_
_entity.id
_entity.type
_entity.pdbx_description
1 polymer ?
#
loop_
_entity_poly.entity_id
_entity_poly.type
_entity_poly.pdbx_seq_one_letter_code
_entity_poly.pdbx_strand_id
1 'polypeptide(L)'
;MLIGPPRLTRFEKARVVGARALQISMGAPILVDVPEGYSSPIDIALKELEAGILPITIRRTLPDGTYQDIPLKWLLEGERE
;
A
#
# COMPACT_ATOMS: atom_id res chain seq x y z
N MET A 1 11.20 12.69 -13.64
CA MET A 1 11.80 11.46 -13.07
C MET A 1 11.11 11.15 -11.76
N LEU A 2 10.77 9.87 -11.53
CA LEU A 2 10.35 9.40 -10.22
C LEU A 2 11.58 9.25 -9.33
N ILE A 3 11.48 9.67 -8.06
CA ILE A 3 12.52 9.41 -7.05
C ILE A 3 12.47 7.92 -6.72
N GLY A 4 13.57 7.21 -6.94
CA GLY A 4 13.67 5.77 -6.71
C GLY A 4 13.06 4.91 -7.84
N PRO A 5 12.93 3.59 -7.63
CA PRO A 5 12.45 2.68 -8.66
C PRO A 5 10.96 2.91 -8.99
N PRO A 6 10.50 2.68 -10.23
CA PRO A 6 9.10 2.88 -10.64
C PRO A 6 8.14 1.79 -10.12
N ARG A 7 8.55 1.07 -9.06
CA ARG A 7 7.80 -0.02 -8.43
C ARG A 7 7.81 0.13 -6.91
N LEU A 8 6.89 -0.55 -6.26
CA LEU A 8 6.82 -0.60 -4.81
C LEU A 8 8.03 -1.37 -4.25
N THR A 9 8.75 -0.79 -3.29
CA THR A 9 9.82 -1.52 -2.61
C THR A 9 9.25 -2.48 -1.58
N ARG A 10 10.01 -3.53 -1.22
CA ARG A 10 9.59 -4.48 -0.17
C ARG A 10 9.30 -3.79 1.17
N PHE A 11 10.04 -2.72 1.48
CA PHE A 11 9.88 -1.96 2.72
C PHE A 11 8.60 -1.13 2.71
N GLU A 12 8.32 -0.45 1.59
CA GLU A 12 7.07 0.28 1.38
C GLU A 12 5.87 -0.66 1.42
N LYS A 13 5.95 -1.80 0.72
CA LYS A 13 4.90 -2.84 0.75
C LYS A 13 4.60 -3.30 2.17
N ALA A 14 5.64 -3.66 2.95
CA ALA A 14 5.49 -4.07 4.33
C ALA A 14 4.86 -2.97 5.20
N ARG A 15 5.27 -1.71 5.02
CA ARG A 15 4.74 -0.57 5.78
C ARG A 15 3.28 -0.28 5.46
N VAL A 16 2.91 -0.32 4.17
CA VAL A 16 1.53 -0.10 3.71
C VAL A 16 0.60 -1.18 4.26
N VAL A 17 0.99 -2.46 4.12
CA VAL A 17 0.21 -3.59 4.64
C VAL A 17 0.08 -3.51 6.16
N GLY A 18 1.17 -3.24 6.89
CA GLY A 18 1.11 -3.13 8.35
C GLY A 18 0.24 -1.98 8.83
N ALA A 19 0.35 -0.79 8.21
CA ALA A 19 -0.49 0.34 8.53
C ALA A 19 -1.97 0.07 8.25
N ARG A 20 -2.27 -0.59 7.12
CA ARG A 20 -3.64 -0.92 6.74
C ARG A 20 -4.23 -2.02 7.63
N ALA A 21 -3.47 -3.05 7.96
CA ALA A 21 -3.89 -4.10 8.88
C ALA A 21 -4.22 -3.53 10.27
N LEU A 22 -3.46 -2.53 10.74
CA LEU A 22 -3.76 -1.81 11.98
C LEU A 22 -5.09 -1.06 11.88
N GLN A 23 -5.35 -0.35 10.78
CA GLN A 23 -6.62 0.33 10.56
C GLN A 23 -7.80 -0.66 10.63
N ILE A 24 -7.69 -1.80 9.95
CA ILE A 24 -8.72 -2.85 9.95
C ILE A 24 -8.94 -3.39 11.37
N SER A 25 -7.85 -3.63 12.10
CA SER A 25 -7.91 -4.08 13.51
C SER A 25 -8.60 -3.07 14.43
N MET A 26 -8.55 -1.78 14.08
CA MET A 26 -9.23 -0.70 14.79
C MET A 26 -10.68 -0.48 14.30
N GLY A 27 -11.21 -1.34 13.44
CA GLY A 27 -12.59 -1.26 12.93
C GLY A 27 -12.77 -0.33 11.74
N ALA A 28 -11.70 0.05 11.03
CA ALA A 28 -11.83 0.78 9.78
C ALA A 28 -12.59 -0.04 8.72
N PRO A 29 -13.38 0.61 7.84
CA PRO A 29 -14.14 -0.08 6.81
C PRO A 29 -13.20 -0.77 5.81
N ILE A 30 -13.53 -2.01 5.46
CA ILE A 30 -12.84 -2.82 4.46
C ILE A 30 -13.42 -2.48 3.07
N LEU A 31 -12.55 -2.37 2.06
CA LEU A 31 -12.90 -1.94 0.71
C LEU A 31 -13.04 -3.08 -0.31
N VAL A 32 -12.69 -4.32 0.08
CA VAL A 32 -12.86 -5.55 -0.72
C VAL A 32 -13.94 -6.44 -0.15
N ASP A 33 -14.60 -7.23 -1.00
CA ASP A 33 -15.47 -8.31 -0.57
C ASP A 33 -14.63 -9.44 0.05
N VAL A 34 -14.79 -9.65 1.35
CA VAL A 34 -14.14 -10.74 2.08
C VAL A 34 -15.19 -11.83 2.31
N PRO A 35 -15.00 -13.06 1.78
CA PRO A 35 -15.91 -14.17 2.09
C PRO A 35 -15.94 -14.42 3.60
N GLU A 36 -17.13 -14.71 4.14
CA GLU A 36 -17.34 -14.89 5.57
C GLU A 36 -16.47 -16.03 6.13
N GLY A 37 -15.64 -15.69 7.11
CA GLY A 37 -14.83 -16.65 7.87
C GLY A 37 -13.34 -16.63 7.53
N TYR A 38 -12.54 -16.20 8.51
CA TYR A 38 -11.10 -16.48 8.64
C TYR A 38 -10.10 -15.68 7.77
N SER A 39 -10.36 -14.41 7.44
CA SER A 39 -9.29 -13.55 6.94
C SER A 39 -8.70 -12.70 8.07
N SER A 40 -7.40 -12.82 8.34
CA SER A 40 -6.73 -11.94 9.31
C SER A 40 -6.70 -10.49 8.78
N PRO A 41 -6.57 -9.47 9.65
CA PRO A 41 -6.42 -8.08 9.20
C PRO A 41 -5.28 -7.88 8.19
N ILE A 42 -4.23 -8.69 8.29
CA ILE A 42 -3.10 -8.69 7.36
C ILE A 42 -3.53 -9.24 6.00
N ASP A 43 -4.25 -10.36 5.96
CA ASP A 43 -4.73 -10.96 4.70
C ASP A 43 -5.69 -10.03 3.96
N ILE A 44 -6.55 -9.33 4.71
CA ILE A 44 -7.46 -8.33 4.16
C ILE A 44 -6.67 -7.15 3.58
N ALA A 45 -5.70 -6.61 4.32
CA ALA A 45 -4.85 -5.53 3.84
C ALA A 45 -4.04 -5.91 2.58
N LEU A 46 -3.59 -7.17 2.49
CA LEU A 46 -2.91 -7.69 1.30
C LEU A 46 -3.86 -7.73 0.09
N LYS A 47 -5.09 -8.25 0.27
CA LYS A 47 -6.11 -8.27 -0.79
C LYS A 47 -6.47 -6.86 -1.28
N GLU A 48 -6.62 -5.89 -0.38
CA GLU A 48 -6.89 -4.50 -0.76
C GLU A 48 -5.71 -3.86 -1.51
N LEU A 49 -4.47 -4.19 -1.12
CA LEU A 49 -3.27 -3.73 -1.81
C LEU A 49 -3.18 -4.32 -3.23
N GLU A 50 -3.44 -5.61 -3.39
CA GLU A 50 -3.42 -6.30 -4.69
C GLU A 50 -4.51 -5.79 -5.64
N ALA A 51 -5.69 -5.46 -5.09
CA ALA A 51 -6.77 -4.81 -5.81
C ALA A 51 -6.43 -3.35 -6.22
N GLY A 52 -5.41 -2.73 -5.61
CA GLY A 52 -4.97 -1.37 -5.92
C GLY A 52 -5.96 -0.28 -5.53
N ILE A 53 -6.83 -0.56 -4.56
CA ILE A 53 -7.93 0.33 -4.14
C ILE A 53 -7.57 1.22 -2.93
N LEU A 54 -6.42 1.00 -2.30
CA LEU A 54 -5.99 1.76 -1.13
C LEU A 54 -5.64 3.21 -1.50
N PRO A 55 -6.30 4.22 -0.89
CA PRO A 55 -6.02 5.65 -1.15
C PRO A 55 -4.79 6.10 -0.35
N ILE A 56 -3.62 5.56 -0.67
CA ILE A 56 -2.35 5.84 0.02
C ILE A 56 -1.36 6.52 -0.95
N THR A 57 -0.65 7.52 -0.43
CA THR A 57 0.46 8.20 -1.11
C THR A 57 1.75 7.92 -0.34
N ILE A 58 2.81 7.56 -1.06
CA ILE A 58 4.13 7.29 -0.50
C ILE A 58 5.02 8.51 -0.73
N ARG A 59 5.53 9.08 0.35
CA ARG A 59 6.56 10.12 0.30
C ARG A 59 7.94 9.48 0.29
N ARG A 60 8.69 9.67 -0.79
CA ARG A 60 10.11 9.32 -0.86
C ARG A 60 10.95 10.56 -0.65
N THR A 61 11.78 10.56 0.39
CA THR A 61 12.67 11.67 0.74
C THR A 61 14.12 11.29 0.44
N LEU A 62 14.84 12.17 -0.25
CA LEU A 62 16.27 12.04 -0.52
C LEU A 62 17.10 12.57 0.66
N PRO A 63 18.40 12.21 0.75
CA PRO A 63 19.28 12.68 1.83
C PRO A 63 19.44 14.21 1.88
N ASP A 64 19.21 14.91 0.77
CA ASP A 64 19.23 16.37 0.66
C ASP A 64 17.95 17.05 1.19
N GLY A 65 16.96 16.26 1.64
CA GLY A 65 15.68 16.73 2.16
C GLY A 65 14.62 16.98 1.09
N THR A 66 14.94 16.87 -0.19
CA THR A 66 13.93 16.91 -1.26
C THR A 66 13.06 15.66 -1.18
N TYR A 67 11.78 15.78 -1.55
CA TYR A 67 10.85 14.67 -1.51
C TYR A 67 9.90 14.67 -2.70
N GLN A 68 9.34 13.49 -2.97
CA GLN A 68 8.28 13.31 -3.95
C GLN A 68 7.17 12.47 -3.34
N ASP A 69 5.94 12.95 -3.50
CA ASP A 69 4.72 12.26 -3.12
C ASP A 69 4.23 11.45 -4.33
N ILE A 70 4.27 10.12 -4.19
CA ILE A 70 3.99 9.16 -5.26
C ILE A 70 2.71 8.39 -4.90
N PRO A 71 1.62 8.50 -5.69
CA PRO A 71 0.44 7.69 -5.49
C PRO A 71 0.76 6.20 -5.57
N LEU A 72 0.24 5.40 -4.62
CA LEU A 72 0.46 3.95 -4.60
C LEU A 72 0.06 3.27 -5.91
N LYS A 73 -1.04 3.74 -6.52
CA LYS A 73 -1.56 3.22 -7.79
C LYS A 73 -0.50 3.19 -8.90
N TRP A 74 0.30 4.25 -9.03
CA TRP A 74 1.35 4.33 -10.06
C TRP A 74 2.45 3.30 -9.83
N LEU A 75 2.79 3.03 -8.57
CA LEU A 75 3.82 2.05 -8.22
C LEU A 75 3.35 0.60 -8.41
N LEU A 76 2.04 0.35 -8.33
CA LEU A 76 1.44 -0.96 -8.61
C LEU A 76 1.29 -1.21 -10.12
N GLU A 77 1.00 -0.17 -10.91
CA GLU A 77 0.98 -0.25 -12.38
C GLU A 77 2.37 -0.61 -12.93
N GLY A 78 3.43 -0.01 -12.38
CA GLY A 78 4.82 -0.31 -12.75
C GLY A 78 5.36 -1.69 -12.30
N GLU A 79 4.60 -2.48 -11.53
CA GLU A 79 4.92 -3.89 -11.26
C GLU A 79 4.30 -4.86 -12.27
N ARG A 80 3.35 -4.39 -13.09
CA ARG A 80 2.62 -5.22 -14.08
C ARG A 80 3.24 -5.18 -15.48
N GLU A 81 4.24 -4.32 -15.70
CA GLU A 81 5.13 -4.28 -16.86
C GLU A 81 6.39 -5.13 -16.62
#